data_AF-A0A382SDL3-F1
#
_entry.id   AF-A0A382SDL3-F1
#
_cell.length_a   1.000
_cell.length_b   1.000
_cell.length_c   1.000
_cell.angle_alpha   90.00
_cell.angle_beta   90.00
_cell.angle_gamma   90.00
#
_symmetry.space_group_name_H-M   'P 1'
#
loop_
_entity.id
_entity.type
_entity.pdbx_description
1 polymer ?
#
loop_
_entity_poly.entity_id
_entity_poly.type
_entity_poly.pdbx_seq_one_letter_code
_entity_poly.pdbx_strand_id
1 'polypeptide(L)' 'MPSVGIVLGSKNDLDEISGTKEGLDDMGVEYEVIVASAHR' A
#
# COMPACT_ATOMS: atom_id res chain seq x y z
N MET A 1 4.62 -14.87 -0.46
CA MET A 1 3.87 -14.23 0.67
C MET A 1 4.32 -12.80 0.63
N PRO A 2 3.41 -11.82 0.50
CA PRO A 2 3.80 -10.42 0.41
C PRO A 2 4.65 -10.06 1.64
N SER A 3 5.81 -9.47 1.40
CA SER A 3 6.75 -9.12 2.47
C SER A 3 6.45 -7.74 3.05
N VAL A 4 5.63 -6.94 2.36
CA VAL A 4 5.20 -5.60 2.77
C VAL A 4 3.68 -5.47 2.69
N GLY A 5 3.06 -4.97 3.77
CA GLY A 5 1.65 -4.56 3.79
C GLY A 5 1.53 -3.04 3.82
N ILE A 6 0.85 -2.46 2.83
CA ILE A 6 0.54 -1.03 2.79
C ILE A 6 -0.86 -0.82 3.34
N VAL A 7 -0.98 -0.19 4.51
CA VAL A 7 -2.26 0.02 5.19
C VAL A 7 -2.70 1.47 5.07
N LEU A 8 -3.94 1.67 4.60
CA LEU A 8 -4.54 2.99 4.36
C LEU A 8 -5.83 3.15 5.18
N GLY A 9 -6.11 4.37 5.64
CA GLY A 9 -7.35 4.67 6.38
C GLY A 9 -8.56 4.86 5.47
N SER A 10 -8.33 5.15 4.20
CA SER A 10 -9.36 5.42 3.18
C SER A 10 -8.89 4.95 1.80
N LYS A 11 -9.84 4.68 0.90
CA LYS A 11 -9.54 4.47 -0.53
C LYS A 11 -9.07 5.76 -1.22
N ASN A 12 -9.36 6.92 -0.65
CA ASN A 12 -8.94 8.20 -1.20
C ASN A 12 -7.41 8.38 -1.14
N ASP A 13 -6.71 7.60 -0.32
CA ASP A 13 -5.25 7.71 -0.14
C ASP A 13 -4.47 6.87 -1.19
N LEU A 14 -5.18 6.23 -2.14
CA LEU A 14 -4.56 5.33 -3.12
C LEU A 14 -3.63 6.05 -4.10
N ASP A 15 -3.95 7.28 -4.48
CA ASP A 15 -3.14 8.05 -5.42
C ASP A 15 -1.85 8.54 -4.75
N GLU A 16 -1.92 8.91 -3.47
CA GLU A 16 -0.81 9.36 -2.63
C GLU A 16 0.27 8.28 -2.42
N ILE A 17 -0.10 7.00 -2.47
CA ILE A 17 0.85 5.89 -2.32
C ILE A 17 1.41 5.35 -3.64
N SER A 18 1.06 5.94 -4.79
CA SER A 18 1.54 5.51 -6.12
C SER A 18 3.06 5.31 -6.16
N GLY A 19 3.84 6.28 -5.68
CA GLY A 19 5.31 6.17 -5.65
C GLY A 19 5.85 5.07 -4.73
N THR A 20 5.11 4.70 -3.68
CA THR A 20 5.49 3.56 -2.82
C THR A 20 5.32 2.24 -3.57
N LYS A 21 4.22 2.09 -4.31
CA LYS A 21 3.95 0.91 -5.14
C LYS A 21 5.00 0.76 -6.23
N GLU A 22 5.27 1.83 -6.98
CA GLU A 22 6.28 1.85 -8.03
C GLU A 22 7.67 1.49 -7.49
N GLY A 23 8.07 2.07 -6.35
CA GLY A 23 9.36 1.75 -5.73
C GLY A 23 9.48 0.27 -5.30
N LEU A 24 8.41 -0.33 -4.78
CA LEU A 24 8.41 -1.75 -4.41
C LEU A 24 8.43 -2.66 -5.65
N ASP A 25 7.69 -2.30 -6.69
CA ASP A 25 7.69 -3.00 -7.98
C ASP A 25 9.10 -2.97 -8.62
N ASP A 26 9.78 -1.83 -8.62
CA ASP A 26 11.15 -1.68 -9.12
C ASP A 26 12.18 -2.52 -8.33
N MET A 27 11.93 -2.73 -7.04
CA MET A 27 12.76 -3.57 -6.17
C MET A 27 12.42 -5.07 -6.26
N GLY A 28 11.37 -5.44 -7.00
CA GLY A 28 10.86 -6.81 -7.06
C GLY A 28 10.29 -7.30 -5.73
N VAL A 29 9.77 -6.40 -4.90
CA VAL A 29 9.23 -6.69 -3.57
C VAL A 29 7.72 -6.88 -3.67
N GLU A 30 7.24 -8.10 -3.39
CA GLU A 30 5.81 -8.38 -3.30
C GLU A 30 5.15 -7.59 -2.16
N TYR A 31 4.07 -6.88 -2.47
CA TYR A 31 3.28 -6.15 -1.48
C TYR A 31 1.78 -6.39 -1.63
N GLU A 32 1.04 -6.07 -0.57
CA GLU A 32 -0.42 -5.99 -0.58
C GLU A 32 -0.89 -4.61 -0.10
N VAL A 33 -2.08 -4.18 -0.55
CA VAL A 33 -2.71 -2.93 -0.10
C VAL A 33 -3.99 -3.26 0.67
N ILE A 34 -4.06 -2.78 1.90
CA ILE A 34 -5.17 -3.01 2.82
C ILE A 34 -5.77 -1.65 3.18
N VAL A 35 -7.09 -1.50 3.01
CA VAL A 35 -7.81 -0.33 3.51
C VAL A 35 -8.47 -0.69 4.83
N ALA A 36 -7.90 -0.19 5.92
CA ALA A 36 -8.37 -0.39 7.29
C ALA A 36 -8.29 0.93 8.05
N SER A 37 -9.45 1.54 8.30
CA SER A 37 -9.53 2.76 9.11
C SER A 37 -9.34 2.41 10.58
N ALA A 38 -8.50 3.14 11.31
CA ALA A 38 -8.34 2.93 12.74
C ALA A 38 -9.58 3.34 13.56
N HIS A 39 -10.39 4.27 13.03
CA HIS A 39 -11.53 4.85 13.74
C HIS A 39 -12.90 4.37 13.24
N ARG A 40 -12.95 3.71 12.08
CA ARG A 40 -14.19 3.24 11.44
C ARG A 40 -14.18 1.74 11.28
#